data_AF-A0A968QGG7-F1
#
_entry.id   AF-A0A968QGG7-F1
#
_cell.length_a   1.000
_cell.length_b   1.000
_cell.length_c   1.000
_cell.angle_alpha   90.00
_cell.angle_beta   90.00
_cell.angle_gamma   90.00
#
_symmetry.space_group_name_H-M   'P 1'
#
loop_
_entity.id
_entity.type
_entity.pdbx_description
1 polymer ?
#
loop_
_entity_poly.entity_id
_entity_poly.type
_entity_poly.pdbx_seq_one_letter_code
_entity_poly.pdbx_strand_id
1 'polypeptide(L)'
;MSTMQPIDRQQYPSNSQFVPATTPGQLIPQQNSTVPLLAHLGATTVDTESYFQQYQNLLAGFKGNIDCRLIPSRKGDTFTLTKAGAEKICRFFGLNYNLIPLAQTKLDFEQNTFYYAYECQLSHSNIVVGNGFGNCNNQESKYVKAYSPDILNTIDKMAQKRALVSAVLFTTGGSRFFGQKVADLNA
;
A
#
# COMPACT_ATOMS: atom_id res chain seq x y z
N MET A 1 -16.95 36.54 20.38
CA MET A 1 -16.17 36.39 19.13
C MET A 1 -14.70 36.61 19.48
N SER A 2 -13.97 35.52 19.72
CA SER A 2 -12.57 35.58 20.17
C SER A 2 -11.65 35.30 18.99
N THR A 3 -10.78 36.26 18.69
CA THR A 3 -9.83 36.23 17.58
C THR A 3 -8.63 35.35 17.92
N MET A 4 -8.38 34.30 17.14
CA MET A 4 -7.16 33.51 17.22
C MET A 4 -5.98 34.32 16.63
N GLN A 5 -4.91 34.46 17.42
CA GLN A 5 -3.63 35.02 17.01
C GLN A 5 -2.84 33.99 16.16
N PRO A 6 -1.99 34.42 15.21
CA PRO A 6 -1.24 33.53 14.34
C PRO A 6 -0.11 32.82 15.08
N ILE A 7 0.11 31.54 14.74
CA ILE A 7 1.19 30.71 15.27
C ILE A 7 2.51 31.08 14.57
N ASP A 8 3.51 31.37 15.39
CA ASP A 8 4.86 31.77 15.01
C ASP A 8 5.62 30.61 14.33
N ARG A 9 6.26 30.87 13.20
CA ARG A 9 6.99 29.86 12.41
C ARG A 9 8.40 29.70 12.98
N GLN A 10 8.62 28.68 13.80
CA GLN A 10 9.98 28.27 14.15
C GLN A 10 10.71 27.75 12.89
N GLN A 11 11.89 28.32 12.65
CA GLN A 11 12.76 28.10 11.49
C GLN A 11 13.32 26.67 11.46
N TYR A 12 13.30 26.05 10.28
CA TYR A 12 14.06 24.83 10.00
C TYR A 12 15.54 25.18 9.73
N PRO A 13 16.51 24.37 10.19
CA PRO A 13 17.92 24.60 9.91
C PRO A 13 18.27 24.37 8.43
N SER A 14 19.27 25.13 7.97
CA SER A 14 19.73 25.27 6.58
C SER A 14 20.47 24.07 5.99
N ASN A 15 20.16 23.71 4.73
CA ASN A 15 20.75 22.64 3.92
C ASN A 15 22.21 22.91 3.49
N SER A 16 23.20 22.65 4.34
CA SER A 16 24.60 22.68 3.90
C SER A 16 25.54 21.63 4.51
N GLN A 17 25.01 20.58 5.15
CA GLN A 17 25.84 19.46 5.62
C GLN A 17 25.13 18.10 5.48
N PHE A 18 25.03 17.61 4.25
CA PHE A 18 24.87 16.17 4.02
C PHE A 18 25.76 15.77 2.85
N VAL A 19 26.87 15.11 3.15
CA VAL A 19 27.76 14.50 2.16
C VAL A 19 27.66 12.99 2.36
N PRO A 20 27.22 12.21 1.36
CA PRO A 20 27.26 10.76 1.44
C PRO A 20 28.72 10.30 1.50
N ALA A 21 29.05 9.38 2.40
CA ALA A 21 30.38 8.78 2.45
C ALA A 21 30.60 7.92 1.20
N THR A 22 31.49 8.36 0.30
CA THR A 22 32.08 7.52 -0.74
C THR A 22 33.55 7.27 -0.38
N THR A 23 33.90 6.02 -0.15
CA THR A 23 35.29 5.55 -0.23
C THR A 23 35.30 4.30 -1.11
N PRO A 24 36.18 4.23 -2.13
CA PRO A 24 36.22 3.10 -3.05
C PRO A 24 37.03 1.96 -2.43
N GLY A 25 36.39 0.79 -2.24
CA GLY A 25 37.00 -0.43 -1.76
C GLY A 25 36.52 -1.64 -2.55
N GLN A 26 37.44 -2.21 -3.32
CA GLN A 26 37.47 -3.46 -4.09
C GLN A 26 36.27 -4.43 -4.05
N LEU A 27 35.84 -4.83 -5.25
CA LEU A 27 34.92 -5.92 -5.55
C LEU A 27 35.44 -7.28 -5.04
N ILE A 28 34.66 -7.95 -4.20
CA ILE A 28 34.76 -9.41 -3.98
C ILE A 28 33.47 -10.02 -4.53
N PRO A 29 33.52 -11.07 -5.38
CA PRO A 29 32.32 -11.71 -5.89
C PRO A 29 31.72 -12.59 -4.79
N GLN A 30 30.56 -12.20 -4.24
CA GLN A 30 29.74 -13.14 -3.48
C GLN A 30 28.61 -13.65 -4.36
N GLN A 31 28.80 -14.87 -4.86
CA GLN A 31 27.68 -15.78 -5.07
C GLN A 31 26.91 -15.86 -3.76
N ASN A 32 25.62 -15.54 -3.74
CA ASN A 32 24.70 -16.31 -2.92
C ASN A 32 23.26 -16.28 -3.42
N SER A 33 22.76 -17.49 -3.55
CA SER A 33 21.51 -17.94 -4.10
C SER A 33 20.33 -17.68 -3.15
N THR A 34 19.18 -17.41 -3.77
CA THR A 34 17.82 -17.78 -3.33
C THR A 34 17.28 -17.28 -1.97
N VAL A 35 16.34 -16.34 -2.10
CA VAL A 35 15.47 -15.73 -1.06
C VAL A 35 14.36 -16.68 -0.59
N PRO A 36 14.02 -16.65 0.71
CA PRO A 36 12.64 -16.34 1.12
C PRO A 36 12.58 -15.45 2.39
N LEU A 37 12.07 -14.22 2.24
CA LEU A 37 12.17 -13.11 3.21
C LEU A 37 11.24 -13.22 4.45
N LEU A 38 10.41 -14.25 4.56
CA LEU A 38 9.58 -14.47 5.76
C LEU A 38 9.71 -15.87 6.38
N ALA A 39 10.41 -16.81 5.75
CA ALA A 39 10.51 -18.21 6.21
C ALA A 39 11.95 -18.68 6.52
N HIS A 40 12.82 -17.78 6.98
CA HIS A 40 13.99 -18.20 7.78
C HIS A 40 13.90 -17.67 9.22
N LEU A 41 12.68 -17.54 9.76
CA LEU A 41 12.39 -17.07 11.12
C LEU A 41 12.69 -18.14 12.19
N GLY A 42 13.89 -18.71 12.15
CA GLY A 42 14.73 -18.85 13.34
C GLY A 42 15.66 -17.65 13.55
N ALA A 43 15.67 -16.67 12.64
CA ALA A 43 16.45 -15.43 12.76
C ALA A 43 15.58 -14.28 13.27
N THR A 44 15.84 -13.86 14.50
CA THR A 44 15.15 -12.83 15.28
C THR A 44 15.24 -11.40 14.71
N THR A 45 16.04 -11.14 13.68
CA THR A 45 16.22 -9.80 13.10
C THR A 45 16.75 -9.92 11.67
N VAL A 46 15.96 -9.55 10.66
CA VAL A 46 16.50 -9.23 9.33
C VAL A 46 16.98 -7.78 9.38
N ASP A 47 18.19 -7.51 8.90
CA ASP A 47 18.67 -6.14 8.75
C ASP A 47 17.71 -5.32 7.86
N THR A 48 17.39 -4.11 8.30
CA THR A 48 16.44 -3.21 7.63
C THR A 48 16.92 -2.87 6.23
N GLU A 49 18.24 -2.76 6.03
CA GLU A 49 18.84 -2.43 4.76
C GLU A 49 18.67 -3.56 3.74
N SER A 50 18.88 -4.82 4.16
CA SER A 50 18.63 -6.01 3.32
C SER A 50 17.16 -6.16 2.95
N TYR A 51 16.23 -5.96 3.90
CA TYR A 51 14.80 -5.96 3.61
C TYR A 51 14.45 -4.92 2.55
N PHE A 52 14.99 -3.70 2.69
CA PHE A 52 14.72 -2.59 1.78
C PHE A 52 15.24 -2.87 0.36
N GLN A 53 16.47 -3.37 0.23
CA GLN A 53 17.05 -3.74 -1.06
C GLN A 53 16.23 -4.82 -1.78
N GLN A 54 15.79 -5.86 -1.05
CA GLN A 54 14.93 -6.91 -1.61
C GLN A 54 13.57 -6.36 -2.05
N TYR A 55 12.99 -5.45 -1.26
CA TYR A 55 11.75 -4.77 -1.62
C TYR A 55 11.91 -3.96 -2.91
N GLN A 56 12.99 -3.19 -3.03
CA GLN A 56 13.28 -2.41 -4.23
C GLN A 56 13.49 -3.31 -5.47
N ASN A 57 14.20 -4.42 -5.33
CA ASN A 57 14.39 -5.39 -6.39
C ASN A 57 13.07 -6.00 -6.87
N LEU A 58 12.15 -6.31 -5.95
CA LEU A 58 10.80 -6.74 -6.29
C LEU A 58 10.06 -5.65 -7.09
N LEU A 59 10.11 -4.40 -6.62
CA LEU A 59 9.44 -3.28 -7.27
C LEU A 59 10.01 -2.96 -8.65
N ALA A 60 11.30 -3.18 -8.89
CA ALA A 60 11.93 -2.99 -10.20
C ALA A 60 11.30 -3.88 -11.28
N GLY A 61 10.73 -5.04 -10.90
CA GLY A 61 10.00 -5.94 -11.79
C GLY A 61 8.53 -5.59 -12.02
N PHE A 62 8.03 -4.48 -11.47
CA PHE A 62 6.63 -4.10 -11.60
C PHE A 62 6.32 -3.54 -12.98
N LYS A 63 5.20 -3.99 -13.55
CA LYS A 63 4.69 -3.52 -14.83
C LYS A 63 3.65 -2.43 -14.61
N GLY A 64 3.86 -1.28 -15.27
CA GLY A 64 2.87 -0.20 -15.32
C GLY A 64 1.53 -0.69 -15.87
N ASN A 65 0.44 -0.15 -15.32
CA ASN A 65 -0.96 -0.51 -15.57
C ASN A 65 -1.38 -1.94 -15.18
N ILE A 66 -0.44 -2.80 -14.79
CA ILE A 66 -0.72 -4.14 -14.25
C ILE A 66 -0.52 -4.13 -12.74
N ASP A 67 0.70 -3.92 -12.26
CA ASP A 67 1.07 -3.99 -10.84
C ASP A 67 0.94 -2.63 -10.14
N CYS A 68 1.19 -1.55 -10.88
CA CYS A 68 1.10 -0.18 -10.41
C CYS A 68 0.41 0.71 -11.44
N ARG A 69 -0.12 1.85 -11.00
CA ARG A 69 -0.78 2.83 -11.87
C ARG A 69 -0.43 4.25 -11.45
N LEU A 70 -0.20 5.10 -12.43
CA LEU A 70 -0.18 6.55 -12.25
C LEU A 70 -1.60 7.09 -12.34
N ILE A 71 -2.06 7.74 -11.28
CA ILE A 71 -3.34 8.43 -11.25
C ILE A 71 -3.08 9.91 -11.49
N PRO A 72 -3.47 10.45 -12.66
CA PRO A 72 -3.28 11.85 -12.95
C PRO A 72 -4.15 12.73 -12.05
N SER A 73 -3.60 13.84 -11.60
CA SER A 73 -4.30 14.82 -10.77
C SER A 73 -3.75 16.22 -11.02
N ARG A 74 -4.58 17.25 -10.81
CA ARG A 74 -4.19 18.66 -10.98
C ARG A 74 -2.95 19.04 -10.14
N LYS A 75 -2.77 18.38 -8.99
CA LYS A 75 -1.64 18.60 -8.06
C LYS A 75 -0.46 17.64 -8.31
N GLY A 76 -0.35 17.08 -9.51
CA GLY A 76 0.65 16.09 -9.86
C GLY A 76 0.16 14.64 -9.71
N ASP A 77 0.78 13.77 -10.48
CA ASP A 77 0.40 12.36 -10.59
C ASP A 77 0.73 11.60 -9.31
N THR A 78 -0.12 10.64 -8.97
CA THR A 78 0.03 9.80 -7.77
C THR A 78 0.38 8.39 -8.19
N PHE A 79 1.49 7.86 -7.69
CA PHE A 79 1.89 6.48 -7.97
C PHE A 79 1.16 5.52 -7.03
N THR A 80 0.38 4.60 -7.57
CA THR A 80 -0.55 3.77 -6.78
C THR A 80 -0.36 2.28 -7.05
N LEU A 81 -0.54 1.48 -6.00
CA LEU A 81 -0.50 0.02 -6.07
C LEU A 81 -1.83 -0.53 -6.57
N THR A 82 -1.80 -1.50 -7.48
CA THR A 82 -3.00 -2.23 -7.92
C THR A 82 -3.20 -3.50 -7.09
N LYS A 83 -4.35 -4.16 -7.28
CA LYS A 83 -4.59 -5.49 -6.70
C LYS A 83 -3.53 -6.51 -7.12
N ALA A 84 -3.19 -6.55 -8.41
CA ALA A 84 -2.21 -7.51 -8.93
C ALA A 84 -0.81 -7.26 -8.35
N GLY A 85 -0.43 -5.98 -8.18
CA GLY A 85 0.81 -5.63 -7.49
C GLY A 85 0.80 -6.04 -6.01
N ALA A 86 -0.32 -5.80 -5.31
CA ALA A 86 -0.49 -6.23 -3.92
C ALA A 86 -0.41 -7.75 -3.74
N GLU A 87 -1.06 -8.52 -4.62
CA GLU A 87 -0.99 -9.99 -4.62
C GLU A 87 0.43 -10.50 -4.93
N LYS A 88 1.15 -9.83 -5.84
CA LYS A 88 2.56 -10.13 -6.14
C LYS A 88 3.45 -9.90 -4.92
N ILE A 89 3.23 -8.82 -4.17
CA ILE A 89 3.91 -8.54 -2.90
C ILE A 89 3.59 -9.65 -1.90
N CYS A 90 2.31 -9.98 -1.68
CA CYS A 90 1.92 -11.08 -0.79
C CYS A 90 2.65 -12.38 -1.17
N ARG A 91 2.68 -12.74 -2.45
CA ARG A 91 3.36 -13.94 -2.95
C ARG A 91 4.85 -13.93 -2.64
N PHE A 92 5.53 -12.80 -2.86
CA PHE A 92 6.96 -12.62 -2.60
C PHE A 92 7.29 -12.78 -1.12
N PHE A 93 6.46 -12.20 -0.26
CA PHE A 93 6.59 -12.27 1.19
C PHE A 93 5.98 -13.55 1.80
N GLY A 94 5.42 -14.46 1.00
CA GLY A 94 4.74 -15.64 1.55
C GLY A 94 3.60 -15.30 2.52
N LEU A 95 2.89 -14.21 2.25
CA LEU A 95 1.72 -13.77 3.01
C LEU A 95 0.46 -14.37 2.42
N ASN A 96 -0.37 -14.94 3.28
CA ASN A 96 -1.75 -15.30 2.94
C ASN A 96 -2.68 -14.18 3.39
N TYR A 97 -3.67 -13.86 2.58
CA TYR A 97 -4.68 -12.86 2.95
C TYR A 97 -6.03 -13.51 3.19
N ASN A 98 -6.74 -13.05 4.20
CA ASN A 98 -8.13 -13.40 4.48
C ASN A 98 -8.98 -12.11 4.43
N LEU A 99 -10.14 -12.16 3.79
CA LEU A 99 -11.06 -11.03 3.67
C LEU A 99 -12.30 -11.29 4.54
N ILE A 100 -12.48 -10.46 5.54
CA ILE A 100 -13.54 -10.58 6.54
C ILE A 100 -14.53 -9.44 6.32
N PRO A 101 -15.79 -9.72 5.93
CA PRO A 101 -16.82 -8.70 5.87
C PRO A 101 -17.03 -8.08 7.26
N LEU A 102 -17.03 -6.76 7.33
CA LEU A 102 -17.32 -6.03 8.55
C LEU A 102 -18.82 -5.91 8.80
N ALA A 103 -19.22 -5.85 10.07
CA ALA A 103 -20.62 -5.76 10.50
C ALA A 103 -21.37 -4.55 9.94
N GLN A 104 -20.65 -3.49 9.53
CA GLN A 104 -21.24 -2.30 8.91
C GLN A 104 -21.62 -2.50 7.44
N THR A 105 -21.26 -3.63 6.81
CA THR A 105 -21.71 -3.99 5.46
C THR A 105 -23.23 -4.04 5.43
N LYS A 106 -23.84 -3.27 4.52
CA LYS A 106 -25.30 -3.06 4.44
C LYS A 106 -25.77 -3.17 3.00
N LEU A 107 -26.79 -4.00 2.78
CA LEU A 107 -27.51 -4.13 1.52
C LEU A 107 -28.98 -3.80 1.74
N ASP A 108 -29.40 -2.64 1.24
CA ASP A 108 -30.76 -2.13 1.39
C ASP A 108 -31.32 -1.83 0.01
N PHE A 109 -32.11 -2.77 -0.49
CA PHE A 109 -32.69 -2.70 -1.83
C PHE A 109 -33.84 -1.69 -1.91
N GLU A 110 -34.56 -1.47 -0.81
CA GLU A 110 -35.67 -0.52 -0.75
C GLU A 110 -35.16 0.92 -0.86
N GLN A 111 -34.11 1.25 -0.12
CA GLN A 111 -33.47 2.57 -0.13
C GLN A 111 -32.34 2.68 -1.17
N ASN A 112 -32.18 1.66 -2.03
CA ASN A 112 -31.08 1.53 -3.00
C ASN A 112 -29.72 1.95 -2.40
N THR A 113 -29.38 1.41 -1.23
CA THR A 113 -28.16 1.71 -0.51
C THR A 113 -27.34 0.44 -0.35
N PHE A 114 -26.21 0.39 -1.06
CA PHE A 114 -25.29 -0.75 -1.04
C PHE A 114 -23.94 -0.28 -0.55
N TYR A 115 -23.50 -0.83 0.58
CA TYR A 115 -22.25 -0.50 1.24
C TYR A 115 -21.55 -1.80 1.63
N TYR A 116 -20.33 -2.01 1.12
CA TYR A 116 -19.46 -3.12 1.49
C TYR A 116 -18.25 -2.59 2.24
N ALA A 117 -17.92 -3.21 3.36
CA ALA A 117 -16.69 -2.93 4.10
C ALA A 117 -16.03 -4.23 4.54
N TYR A 118 -14.71 -4.29 4.39
CA TYR A 118 -13.90 -5.46 4.66
C TYR A 118 -12.67 -5.10 5.49
N GLU A 119 -12.32 -6.01 6.39
CA GLU A 119 -10.98 -6.14 6.94
C GLU A 119 -10.23 -7.18 6.11
N CYS A 120 -9.00 -6.87 5.72
CA CYS A 120 -8.07 -7.83 5.16
C CYS A 120 -7.00 -8.13 6.20
N GLN A 121 -6.90 -9.39 6.62
CA GLN A 121 -5.85 -9.87 7.51
C GLN A 121 -4.77 -10.58 6.69
N LEU A 122 -3.52 -10.18 6.89
CA LEU A 122 -2.35 -10.85 6.32
C LEU A 122 -1.74 -11.76 7.38
N SER A 123 -1.45 -12.99 6.99
CA SER A 123 -0.84 -13.99 7.85
C SER A 123 0.38 -14.61 7.20
N HIS A 124 1.38 -14.92 8.01
CA HIS A 124 2.54 -15.69 7.63
C HIS A 124 2.66 -16.90 8.56
N SER A 125 2.80 -18.10 8.02
CA SER A 125 2.87 -19.33 8.82
C SER A 125 1.76 -19.43 9.87
N ASN A 126 0.53 -19.07 9.48
CA ASN A 126 -0.69 -19.02 10.31
C ASN A 126 -0.72 -17.96 11.43
N ILE A 127 0.30 -17.09 11.51
CA ILE A 127 0.33 -15.96 12.45
C ILE A 127 -0.11 -14.70 11.70
N VAL A 128 -1.10 -13.97 12.22
CA VAL A 128 -1.51 -12.68 11.66
C VAL A 128 -0.39 -11.66 11.89
N VAL A 129 0.12 -11.08 10.81
CA VAL A 129 1.24 -10.13 10.80
C VAL A 129 0.80 -8.70 10.49
N GLY A 130 -0.41 -8.51 10.01
CA GLY A 130 -0.98 -7.18 9.80
C GLY A 130 -2.37 -7.20 9.22
N ASN A 131 -3.01 -6.04 9.23
CA ASN A 131 -4.38 -5.85 8.80
C ASN A 131 -4.54 -4.55 8.02
N GLY A 132 -5.62 -4.47 7.25
CA GLY A 132 -6.02 -3.26 6.54
C GLY A 132 -7.50 -3.25 6.23
N PHE A 133 -8.03 -2.08 5.94
CA PHE A 133 -9.47 -1.88 5.82
C PHE A 133 -9.81 -1.27 4.47
N GLY A 134 -10.97 -1.63 3.94
CA GLY A 134 -11.45 -1.09 2.68
C GLY A 134 -12.95 -1.18 2.57
N ASN A 135 -13.56 -0.10 2.08
CA ASN A 135 -14.99 -0.02 1.86
C ASN A 135 -15.30 0.56 0.49
N CYS A 136 -16.53 0.32 0.02
CA CYS A 136 -17.06 0.90 -1.19
C CYS A 136 -18.58 0.99 -1.10
N ASN A 137 -19.17 2.03 -1.70
CA ASN A 137 -20.63 2.17 -1.76
C ASN A 137 -21.11 2.69 -3.11
N ASN A 138 -22.40 2.51 -3.38
CA ASN A 138 -23.03 2.92 -4.65
C ASN A 138 -23.21 4.44 -4.80
N GLN A 139 -23.04 5.22 -3.74
CA GLN A 139 -23.14 6.69 -3.76
C GLN A 139 -21.81 7.38 -4.10
N GLU A 140 -20.70 6.64 -4.23
CA GLU A 140 -19.46 7.22 -4.74
C GLU A 140 -19.67 7.79 -6.15
N SER A 141 -19.01 8.91 -6.47
CA SER A 141 -19.20 9.63 -7.76
C SER A 141 -19.01 8.75 -9.00
N LYS A 142 -18.26 7.65 -8.87
CA LYS A 142 -18.05 6.66 -9.93
C LYS A 142 -19.26 5.77 -10.19
N TYR A 143 -20.06 5.48 -9.18
CA TYR A 143 -21.17 4.52 -9.22
C TYR A 143 -22.54 5.19 -9.15
N VAL A 144 -22.62 6.44 -8.71
CA VAL A 144 -23.88 7.18 -8.50
C VAL A 144 -24.82 7.22 -9.73
N LYS A 145 -24.27 7.13 -10.94
CA LYS A 145 -25.05 7.13 -12.19
C LYS A 145 -25.64 5.78 -12.57
N ALA A 146 -25.17 4.70 -11.94
CA ALA A 146 -25.66 3.35 -12.19
C ALA A 146 -26.66 2.99 -11.09
N TYR A 147 -27.95 3.01 -11.41
CA TYR A 147 -29.03 2.72 -10.47
C TYR A 147 -29.51 1.25 -10.56
N SER A 148 -28.63 0.31 -10.90
CA SER A 148 -28.99 -1.11 -11.06
C SER A 148 -28.34 -1.97 -9.97
N PRO A 149 -29.03 -2.97 -9.39
CA PRO A 149 -28.44 -4.03 -8.58
C PRO A 149 -27.21 -4.71 -9.24
N ASP A 150 -27.06 -4.63 -10.56
CA ASP A 150 -25.92 -5.16 -11.30
C ASP A 150 -24.55 -4.62 -10.80
N ILE A 151 -24.54 -3.46 -10.13
CA ILE A 151 -23.31 -2.88 -9.58
C ILE A 151 -22.83 -3.55 -8.28
N LEU A 152 -23.66 -4.37 -7.61
CA LEU A 152 -23.36 -4.99 -6.31
C LEU A 152 -21.99 -5.66 -6.31
N ASN A 153 -21.75 -6.53 -7.28
CA ASN A 153 -20.48 -7.25 -7.43
C ASN A 153 -19.30 -6.30 -7.71
N THR A 154 -19.56 -5.19 -8.40
CA THR A 154 -18.52 -4.18 -8.68
C THR A 154 -18.10 -3.48 -7.40
N ILE A 155 -19.05 -3.11 -6.54
CA ILE A 155 -18.80 -2.44 -5.26
C ILE A 155 -18.12 -3.42 -4.29
N ASP A 156 -18.61 -4.65 -4.20
CA ASP A 156 -18.03 -5.71 -3.38
C ASP A 156 -16.55 -5.95 -3.73
N LYS A 157 -16.27 -6.24 -5.01
CA LYS A 157 -14.90 -6.43 -5.50
C LYS A 157 -14.00 -5.21 -5.29
N MET A 158 -14.57 -4.01 -5.33
CA MET A 158 -13.83 -2.78 -5.07
C MET A 158 -13.49 -2.60 -3.59
N ALA A 159 -14.42 -2.91 -2.68
CA ALA A 159 -14.17 -2.89 -1.25
C ALA A 159 -13.08 -3.90 -0.87
N GLN A 160 -13.18 -5.15 -1.34
CA GLN A 160 -12.18 -6.19 -1.13
C GLN A 160 -10.80 -5.79 -1.65
N LYS A 161 -10.73 -5.23 -2.86
CA LYS A 161 -9.48 -4.73 -3.43
C LYS A 161 -8.86 -3.63 -2.57
N ARG A 162 -9.66 -2.67 -2.09
CA ARG A 162 -9.18 -1.57 -1.23
C ARG A 162 -8.63 -2.13 0.08
N ALA A 163 -9.32 -3.11 0.67
CA ALA A 163 -8.89 -3.75 1.91
C ALA A 163 -7.54 -4.48 1.74
N LEU A 164 -7.40 -5.27 0.67
CA LEU A 164 -6.14 -5.97 0.38
C LEU A 164 -4.97 -5.01 0.14
N VAL A 165 -5.16 -3.99 -0.70
CA VAL A 165 -4.12 -3.01 -0.98
C VAL A 165 -3.73 -2.27 0.31
N SER A 166 -4.70 -1.87 1.13
CA SER A 166 -4.43 -1.23 2.43
C SER A 166 -3.60 -2.13 3.35
N ALA A 167 -3.98 -3.40 3.50
CA ALA A 167 -3.29 -4.33 4.38
C ALA A 167 -1.85 -4.57 3.95
N VAL A 168 -1.62 -4.70 2.65
CA VAL A 168 -0.26 -4.85 2.09
C VAL A 168 0.57 -3.60 2.36
N LEU A 169 0.06 -2.40 2.08
CA LEU A 169 0.80 -1.16 2.29
C LEU A 169 1.19 -0.97 3.76
N PHE A 170 0.31 -1.30 4.70
CA PHE A 170 0.58 -1.19 6.14
C PHE A 170 1.56 -2.25 6.63
N THR A 171 1.40 -3.50 6.20
CA THR A 171 2.21 -4.62 6.71
C THR A 171 3.63 -4.62 6.13
N THR A 172 3.81 -4.24 4.86
CA THR A 172 5.10 -4.33 4.19
C THR A 172 5.86 -3.00 4.12
N GLY A 173 5.30 -1.93 4.69
CA GLY A 173 5.88 -0.58 4.57
C GLY A 173 5.80 0.00 3.16
N GLY A 174 4.83 -0.47 2.35
CA GLY A 174 4.65 -0.07 0.97
C GLY A 174 4.26 1.40 0.79
N SER A 175 3.69 2.05 1.81
CA SER A 175 3.24 3.46 1.77
C SER A 175 4.37 4.48 1.49
N ARG A 176 5.63 4.06 1.65
CA ARG A 176 6.80 4.84 1.23
C ARG A 176 6.89 4.98 -0.30
N PHE A 177 6.46 3.96 -1.02
CA PHE A 177 6.57 3.91 -2.48
C PHE A 177 5.26 4.27 -3.16
N PHE A 178 4.12 3.93 -2.54
CA PHE A 178 2.80 4.08 -3.13
C PHE A 178 1.95 5.08 -2.35
N GLY A 179 1.06 5.79 -3.05
CA GLY A 179 0.19 6.83 -2.49
C GLY A 179 0.82 8.22 -2.45
N GLN A 180 2.10 8.33 -2.81
CA GLN A 180 2.84 9.60 -2.88
C GLN A 180 2.74 10.25 -4.25
N LYS A 181 2.99 11.56 -4.30
CA LYS A 181 3.17 12.27 -5.57
C LYS A 181 4.48 11.87 -6.21
N VAL A 182 4.49 11.73 -7.52
CA VAL A 182 5.71 11.40 -8.27
C VAL A 182 6.79 12.47 -8.07
N ALA A 183 6.41 13.73 -7.95
CA ALA A 183 7.34 14.83 -7.66
C ALA A 183 8.05 14.65 -6.30
N ASP A 184 7.32 14.15 -5.29
CA ASP A 184 7.85 13.97 -3.93
C ASP A 184 8.74 12.71 -3.82
N LEU A 185 8.55 11.73 -4.71
CA LEU A 185 9.36 10.51 -4.76
C LEU A 185 10.74 10.73 -5.41
N ASN A 186 10.88 11.77 -6.23
CA ASN A 186 12.09 12.11 -6.98
C ASN A 186 12.88 13.28 -6.38
N ALA A 187 12.40 13.83 -5.27
CA ALA A 187 13.01 14.96 -4.54
C ALA A 187 13.99 14.45 -3.47
#